data_AF-A0A060CAB7-F1
#
_entry.id   AF-A0A060CAB7-F1
#
_cell.length_a   1.000
_cell.length_b   1.000
_cell.length_c   1.000
_cell.angle_alpha   90.00
_cell.angle_beta   90.00
_cell.angle_gamma   90.00
#
_symmetry.space_group_name_H-M   'P 1'
#
loop_
_entity.id
_entity.type
_entity.pdbx_description
1 polymer ?
#
loop_
_entity_poly.entity_id
_entity_poly.type
_entity_poly.pdbx_seq_one_letter_code
_entity_poly.pdbx_strand_id
1 'polypeptide(L)'
;MLPGWVTEKAVGALLMDKRTNTYLVNGHNYQDDRLRIYLPGNGGLLTAVAMMCAGWDGCNVKNPGFPKDGKWDVRWEGLKPMP
;
A
#
# COMPACT_ATOMS: atom_id res chain seq x y z
N MET A 1 -14.70 8.26 -8.22
CA MET A 1 -14.21 6.87 -8.22
C MET A 1 -12.91 6.84 -9.03
N LEU A 2 -11.83 6.27 -8.49
CA LEU A 2 -10.58 6.16 -9.26
C LEU A 2 -10.80 5.22 -10.47
N PRO A 3 -10.26 5.53 -11.66
CA PRO A 3 -10.31 4.61 -12.80
C PRO A 3 -9.67 3.26 -12.47
N GLY A 4 -10.21 2.15 -13.00
CA GLY A 4 -9.73 0.80 -12.68
C GLY A 4 -8.22 0.59 -12.91
N TRP A 5 -7.67 1.17 -13.97
CA TRP A 5 -6.23 1.11 -14.26
C TRP A 5 -5.36 1.82 -13.20
N VAL A 6 -5.90 2.80 -12.47
CA VAL A 6 -5.19 3.49 -11.37
C VAL A 6 -5.05 2.55 -10.17
N THR A 7 -6.10 1.80 -9.84
CA THR A 7 -6.05 0.85 -8.72
C THR A 7 -5.14 -0.35 -9.00
N GLU A 8 -5.06 -0.80 -10.26
CA GLU A 8 -4.09 -1.82 -10.68
C GLU A 8 -2.66 -1.31 -10.53
N LYS A 9 -2.40 -0.07 -10.96
CA LYS A 9 -1.09 0.57 -10.80
C LYS A 9 -0.74 0.84 -9.34
N ALA A 10 -1.70 1.04 -8.44
CA ALA A 10 -1.43 1.28 -7.03
C ALA A 10 -0.76 0.07 -6.36
N VAL A 11 -1.35 -1.13 -6.50
CA VAL A 11 -0.74 -2.37 -6.02
C VAL A 11 0.60 -2.62 -6.73
N GLY A 12 0.62 -2.45 -8.06
CA GLY A 12 1.83 -2.61 -8.85
C GLY A 12 2.97 -1.66 -8.47
N ALA A 13 2.65 -0.44 -8.03
CA ALA A 13 3.65 0.54 -7.58
C ALA A 13 4.29 0.15 -6.24
N LEU A 14 3.50 -0.38 -5.29
CA LEU A 14 4.03 -0.88 -4.02
C LEU A 14 4.91 -2.12 -4.19
N LEU A 15 4.63 -2.93 -5.21
CA LEU A 15 5.31 -4.20 -5.49
C LEU A 15 6.24 -4.14 -6.71
N MET A 16 6.58 -2.94 -7.17
CA MET A 16 7.44 -2.74 -8.34
C MET A 16 8.81 -3.39 -8.12
N ASP A 17 9.38 -3.95 -9.18
CA ASP A 17 10.75 -4.47 -9.18
C ASP A 17 11.78 -3.31 -9.07
N LYS A 18 11.99 -2.88 -7.82
CA LYS A 18 12.93 -1.84 -7.40
C LYS A 18 13.59 -2.29 -6.11
N ARG A 19 14.88 -2.00 -5.96
CA ARG A 19 15.66 -2.30 -4.75
C ARG A 19 14.95 -1.82 -3.47
N THR A 20 14.40 -0.61 -3.51
CA THR A 20 13.72 0.05 -2.39
C THR A 20 12.30 -0.46 -2.14
N ASN A 21 11.86 -1.49 -2.87
CA ASN A 21 10.61 -2.21 -2.67
C ASN A 21 10.91 -3.70 -2.40
N THR A 22 12.16 -4.05 -2.10
CA THR A 22 12.54 -5.40 -1.69
C THR A 22 12.12 -5.61 -0.25
N TYR A 23 11.14 -6.48 -0.04
CA TYR A 23 10.68 -6.89 1.28
C TYR A 23 11.42 -8.15 1.73
N LEU A 24 12.17 -8.02 2.81
CA LEU A 24 12.82 -9.16 3.47
C LEU A 24 11.79 -10.01 4.21
N VAL A 25 12.13 -11.28 4.48
CA VAL A 25 11.24 -12.23 5.19
C VAL A 25 10.83 -11.71 6.58
N ASN A 26 11.66 -10.87 7.20
CA ASN A 26 11.35 -10.21 8.47
C ASN A 26 10.43 -8.97 8.31
N GLY A 27 9.91 -8.71 7.12
CA GLY A 27 8.99 -7.61 6.84
C GLY A 27 9.67 -6.26 6.59
N HIS A 28 11.01 -6.19 6.56
CA HIS A 28 11.70 -4.93 6.34
C HIS A 28 11.83 -4.59 4.86
N ASN A 29 11.55 -3.33 4.55
CA ASN A 29 11.95 -2.74 3.28
C ASN A 29 13.46 -2.47 3.25
N TYR A 30 14.16 -3.16 2.35
CA TYR A 30 15.61 -3.07 2.18
C TYR A 30 16.00 -1.83 1.38
N GLN A 31 17.04 -1.12 1.83
CA GLN A 31 17.60 0.04 1.13
C GLN A 31 19.00 -0.26 0.60
N ASP A 32 19.92 -0.53 1.52
CA ASP A 32 21.31 -0.93 1.26
C ASP A 32 21.92 -1.65 2.48
N ASP A 33 23.16 -2.10 2.35
CA ASP A 33 23.88 -2.85 3.39
C ASP A 33 24.10 -2.06 4.70
N ARG A 34 24.13 -0.72 4.60
CA ARG A 34 24.34 0.19 5.74
C ARG A 34 23.02 0.54 6.43
N LEU A 35 21.89 0.41 5.73
CA LEU A 35 20.57 0.78 6.18
C LEU A 35 19.58 -0.39 6.04
N ARG A 36 19.89 -1.49 6.74
CA ARG A 36 19.11 -2.74 6.70
C ARG A 36 17.68 -2.61 7.24
N ILE A 37 17.42 -1.58 8.03
CA ILE A 37 16.08 -1.24 8.55
C ILE A 37 15.81 0.22 8.20
N TYR A 38 15.08 0.46 7.10
CA TYR A 38 14.69 1.80 6.73
C TYR A 38 13.27 2.12 7.20
N LEU A 39 13.14 2.58 8.44
CA LEU A 39 11.85 2.85 9.08
C LEU A 39 10.92 3.79 8.28
N PRO A 40 11.41 4.86 7.62
CA PRO A 40 10.56 5.69 6.77
C PRO A 40 9.90 4.91 5.62
N GLY A 41 10.63 3.99 4.97
CA GLY A 41 10.07 3.15 3.91
C GLY A 41 9.01 2.16 4.43
N ASN A 42 9.26 1.55 5.59
CA ASN A 42 8.30 0.65 6.22
C ASN A 42 7.01 1.40 6.65
N GLY A 43 7.18 2.56 7.29
CA GLY A 43 6.04 3.41 7.67
C GLY A 43 5.27 3.92 6.45
N GLY A 44 5.96 4.27 5.37
CA GLY A 44 5.35 4.68 4.10
C GLY A 44 4.50 3.57 3.48
N LEU A 45 5.01 2.34 3.44
CA LEU A 45 4.24 1.18 2.96
C LEU A 45 2.97 0.96 3.79
N LEU A 46 3.10 0.92 5.12
CA LEU A 46 1.96 0.70 6.01
C LEU A 46 0.91 1.80 5.88
N THR A 47 1.37 3.06 5.79
CA THR A 47 0.49 4.22 5.56
C THR A 47 -0.23 4.13 4.23
N ALA A 48 0.47 3.75 3.15
CA ALA A 48 -0.11 3.58 1.84
C ALA A 48 -1.18 2.47 1.84
N VAL A 49 -0.88 1.30 2.41
CA VAL A 49 -1.84 0.20 2.53
C VAL A 49 -3.06 0.60 3.37
N ALA A 50 -2.85 1.33 4.49
CA ALA A 50 -3.94 1.82 5.32
C ALA A 50 -4.87 2.77 4.54
N MET A 51 -4.30 3.70 3.77
CA MET A 51 -5.05 4.60 2.90
C MET A 51 -5.75 3.85 1.75
N MET A 52 -5.14 2.80 1.18
CA MET A 52 -5.76 1.95 0.17
C MET A 52 -6.96 1.15 0.72
N CYS A 53 -6.95 0.82 2.01
CA CYS A 53 -8.03 0.13 2.72
C CYS A 53 -9.15 1.09 3.17
N ALA A 54 -8.81 2.09 3.97
CA ALA A 54 -9.77 2.95 4.67
C ALA A 54 -10.10 4.26 3.93
N GLY A 55 -9.30 4.63 2.94
CA GLY A 55 -9.45 5.87 2.21
C GLY A 55 -8.90 7.09 2.95
N TRP A 56 -9.39 8.24 2.54
CA TRP A 56 -9.00 9.58 3.00
C TRP A 56 -10.23 10.49 3.06
N ASP A 57 -10.10 11.71 3.56
CA ASP A 57 -11.20 12.66 3.64
C ASP A 57 -11.88 12.90 2.27
N GLY A 58 -13.21 12.78 2.25
CA GLY A 58 -14.01 12.85 1.03
C GLY A 58 -13.99 11.59 0.15
N CYS A 59 -13.26 10.55 0.53
CA CYS A 59 -13.24 9.28 -0.20
C CYS A 59 -14.48 8.44 0.13
N ASN A 60 -15.43 8.39 -0.80
CA ASN A 60 -16.67 7.59 -0.66
C ASN A 60 -16.57 6.19 -1.27
N VAL A 61 -15.37 5.72 -1.62
CA VAL A 61 -15.15 4.43 -2.27
C VAL A 61 -14.58 3.45 -1.25
N LYS A 62 -15.27 2.31 -1.04
CA LYS A 62 -14.75 1.23 -0.19
C LYS A 62 -13.47 0.64 -0.76
N ASN A 63 -12.43 0.47 0.07
CA ASN A 63 -11.13 -0.11 -0.29
C ASN A 63 -10.54 0.57 -1.54
N PRO A 64 -10.36 1.90 -1.56
CA PRO A 64 -10.18 2.68 -2.78
C PRO A 64 -8.90 2.37 -3.55
N GLY A 65 -7.89 1.78 -2.91
CA GLY A 65 -6.63 1.45 -3.55
C GLY A 65 -6.59 0.09 -4.25
N PHE A 66 -7.60 -0.76 -4.03
CA PHE A 66 -7.61 -2.12 -4.56
C PHE A 66 -8.42 -2.23 -5.85
N PRO A 67 -7.96 -3.04 -6.83
CA PRO A 67 -8.71 -3.34 -8.04
C PRO A 67 -10.14 -3.80 -7.75
N LYS A 68 -11.07 -3.39 -8.61
CA LYS A 68 -12.51 -3.73 -8.52
C LYS A 68 -12.90 -4.85 -9.49
N ASP A 69 -11.92 -5.64 -9.92
CA ASP A 69 -12.06 -6.72 -10.89
C ASP A 69 -12.52 -8.06 -10.27
N GLY A 70 -12.80 -8.07 -8.96
CA GLY A 70 -13.27 -9.25 -8.22
C GLY A 70 -12.17 -10.22 -7.81
N LYS A 71 -10.89 -9.94 -8.09
CA LYS A 71 -9.77 -10.83 -7.73
C LYS A 71 -9.25 -10.66 -6.30
N TRP A 72 -9.72 -9.62 -5.61
CA TRP A 72 -9.26 -9.27 -4.27
C TRP A 72 -10.38 -9.40 -3.23
N ASP A 73 -10.21 -10.29 -2.25
CA ASP A 73 -11.01 -10.33 -1.02
C ASP A 73 -10.29 -9.54 0.08
N VAL A 74 -10.56 -8.23 0.14
CA VAL A 74 -9.87 -7.30 1.04
C VAL A 74 -10.59 -7.23 2.40
N ARG A 75 -9.88 -7.61 3.46
CA ARG A 75 -10.34 -7.55 4.85
C ARG A 75 -9.38 -6.72 5.69
N TRP A 76 -9.93 -5.86 6.54
CA TRP A 76 -9.17 -5.03 7.47
C TRP A 76 -10.09 -4.59 8.62
N GLU A 77 -9.49 -4.20 9.73
CA GLU A 77 -10.20 -3.71 10.92
C GLU A 77 -9.40 -2.57 11.56
N GLY A 78 -10.08 -1.74 12.37
CA GLY A 78 -9.43 -0.72 13.22
C GLY A 78 -8.75 0.45 12.50
N LEU A 79 -8.71 0.48 11.16
CA LEU A 79 -8.13 1.59 10.40
C LEU A 79 -9.12 2.76 10.34
N LYS A 80 -8.57 3.98 10.37
CA LYS A 80 -9.33 5.22 10.15
C LYS A 80 -8.95 5.81 8.79
N PRO A 81 -9.89 6.47 8.10
CA PRO A 81 -9.55 7.29 6.94
C PRO A 81 -8.43 8.28 7.31
N MET A 82 -7.50 8.48 6.37
CA MET A 82 -6.49 9.53 6.52
C MET A 82 -7.15 10.91 6.41
N PRO A 83 -6.61 11.93 7.09
CA PRO A 83 -7.00 13.33 6.84
C PRO A 83 -6.76 13.75 5.37
#